data_AF-E9NQ37-F1
#
_entry.id   AF-E9NQ37-F1
#
_cell.length_a   1.000
_cell.length_b   1.000
_cell.length_c   1.000
_cell.angle_alpha   90.00
_cell.angle_beta   90.00
_cell.angle_gamma   90.00
#
_symmetry.space_group_name_H-M   'P 1'
#
loop_
_entity.id
_entity.type
_entity.pdbx_description
1 polymer ?
#
loop_
_entity_poly.entity_id
_entity_poly.type
_entity_poly.pdbx_seq_one_letter_code
_entity_poly.pdbx_strand_id
1 'polypeptide(L)'
;MQPKETFTIKELSELFEISRQAISKHVDKLDPSLLAKNERGYKVVLRSGVLQLASNLGNQRLLDRLHEYEQDNDKNVYISSKNVIVNELLDKLREENEFLREQLSLKEQNNSNMQKLLDQQQQLHLQANQRIEHLEKQLAIEPPKDETADKKDEEAIQSYQEKIQELEKQVAEDEKINAELYEEYERLSKLEKEWSQQATNKKWFQFWKRG
;
A
#
# COMPACT_ATOMS: atom_id res chain seq x y z
N MET A 1 6.52 -14.53 -30.90
CA MET A 1 5.20 -14.23 -31.49
C MET A 1 4.95 -12.73 -31.34
N GLN A 2 4.44 -12.05 -32.37
CA GLN A 2 4.12 -10.62 -32.25
C GLN A 2 3.04 -10.42 -31.16
N PRO A 3 3.10 -9.35 -30.36
CA PRO A 3 2.08 -9.08 -29.36
C PRO A 3 0.77 -8.76 -30.07
N LYS A 4 -0.21 -9.66 -29.95
CA LYS A 4 -1.54 -9.43 -30.49
C LYS A 4 -2.27 -8.47 -29.55
N GLU A 5 -2.62 -7.29 -30.03
CA GLU A 5 -3.25 -6.23 -29.21
C GLU A 5 -4.71 -6.56 -28.84
N THR A 6 -5.35 -7.45 -29.59
CA THR A 6 -6.75 -7.87 -29.38
C THR A 6 -6.90 -9.38 -29.45
N PHE A 7 -7.79 -9.92 -28.62
CA PHE A 7 -8.04 -11.35 -28.48
C PHE A 7 -9.52 -11.66 -28.74
N THR A 8 -9.77 -12.67 -29.56
CA THR A 8 -11.13 -13.20 -29.76
C THR A 8 -11.55 -14.11 -28.60
N ILE A 9 -12.86 -14.30 -28.40
CA ILE A 9 -13.40 -15.23 -27.39
C ILE A 9 -12.83 -16.66 -27.57
N LYS A 10 -12.57 -17.07 -28.82
CA LYS A 10 -11.95 -18.38 -29.11
C LYS A 10 -10.53 -18.45 -28.54
N GLU A 11 -9.71 -17.44 -28.82
CA GLU A 11 -8.33 -17.39 -28.36
C GLU A 11 -8.24 -17.26 -26.85
N LEU A 12 -9.15 -16.51 -26.23
CA LEU A 12 -9.27 -16.43 -24.79
C LEU A 12 -9.67 -17.78 -24.17
N SER A 13 -10.58 -18.52 -24.79
CA SER A 13 -10.96 -19.85 -24.33
C SER A 13 -9.78 -20.83 -24.35
N GLU A 14 -8.92 -20.73 -25.37
CA GLU A 14 -7.69 -21.52 -25.46
C GLU A 14 -6.63 -21.04 -24.47
N LEU A 15 -6.49 -19.73 -24.26
CA LEU A 15 -5.51 -19.13 -23.34
C LEU A 15 -5.81 -19.42 -21.86
N PHE A 16 -7.09 -19.34 -21.48
CA PHE A 16 -7.55 -19.53 -20.11
C PHE A 16 -7.96 -20.98 -19.81
N GLU A 17 -7.88 -21.88 -20.79
CA GLU A 17 -8.28 -23.30 -20.67
C GLU A 17 -9.71 -23.50 -20.14
N ILE A 18 -10.60 -22.54 -20.37
CA ILE A 18 -12.02 -22.62 -20.00
C ILE A 18 -12.91 -22.51 -21.24
N SER A 19 -14.15 -22.97 -21.13
CA SER A 19 -15.05 -23.01 -22.28
C SER A 19 -15.34 -21.62 -22.87
N ARG A 20 -15.57 -21.54 -24.19
CA ARG A 20 -15.93 -20.29 -24.88
C ARG A 20 -17.15 -19.60 -24.25
N GLN A 21 -18.12 -20.39 -23.78
CA GLN A 21 -19.30 -19.88 -23.10
C GLN A 21 -18.96 -19.28 -21.72
N ALA A 22 -18.06 -19.93 -20.97
CA ALA A 22 -17.58 -19.39 -19.70
C ALA A 22 -16.83 -18.07 -19.92
N ILE A 23 -15.89 -18.01 -20.88
CA ILE A 23 -15.22 -16.75 -21.23
C ILE A 23 -16.21 -15.68 -21.62
N SER A 24 -17.20 -15.99 -22.48
CA SER A 24 -18.19 -15.00 -22.90
C SER A 24 -18.88 -14.35 -21.72
N LYS A 25 -19.29 -15.13 -20.69
CA LYS A 25 -19.91 -14.59 -19.47
C LYS A 25 -19.00 -13.64 -18.69
N HIS A 26 -17.71 -13.89 -18.66
CA HIS A 26 -16.75 -12.99 -18.01
C HIS A 26 -16.47 -11.75 -18.87
N VAL A 27 -16.43 -11.91 -20.19
CA VAL A 27 -16.27 -10.82 -21.17
C VAL A 27 -17.48 -9.88 -21.20
N ASP A 28 -18.69 -10.39 -20.97
CA ASP A 28 -19.89 -9.57 -20.89
C ASP A 28 -19.98 -8.75 -19.58
N LYS A 29 -19.17 -9.09 -18.57
CA LYS A 29 -19.03 -8.33 -17.32
C LYS A 29 -17.90 -7.29 -17.37
N LEU A 30 -17.08 -7.28 -18.43
CA LEU A 30 -16.04 -6.27 -18.62
C LEU A 30 -16.67 -4.94 -19.03
N ASP A 31 -15.97 -3.85 -18.72
CA ASP A 31 -16.30 -2.53 -19.21
C ASP A 31 -16.32 -2.51 -20.75
N PRO A 32 -17.39 -1.99 -21.39
CA PRO A 32 -17.44 -1.75 -22.83
C PRO A 32 -16.21 -1.03 -23.41
N SER A 33 -15.53 -0.19 -22.63
CA SER A 33 -14.29 0.49 -23.05
C SER A 33 -13.13 -0.46 -23.36
N LEU A 34 -13.16 -1.68 -22.82
CA LEU A 34 -12.15 -2.72 -22.99
C LEU A 34 -12.50 -3.72 -24.09
N LEU A 35 -13.58 -3.45 -24.82
CA LEU A 35 -14.11 -4.28 -25.89
C LEU A 35 -14.04 -3.51 -27.21
N ALA A 36 -13.60 -4.19 -28.25
CA ALA A 36 -13.58 -3.65 -29.61
C ALA A 36 -14.27 -4.61 -30.58
N LYS A 37 -14.49 -4.14 -31.80
CA LYS A 37 -14.88 -4.99 -32.92
C LYS A 37 -13.73 -5.06 -33.91
N ASN A 38 -13.40 -6.26 -34.35
CA ASN A 38 -12.40 -6.44 -35.41
C ASN A 38 -12.98 -6.05 -36.77
N GLU A 39 -12.16 -5.96 -37.82
CA GLU A 39 -12.55 -5.63 -39.21
C GLU A 39 -13.67 -6.51 -39.76
N ARG A 40 -13.78 -7.75 -39.24
CA ARG A 40 -14.81 -8.74 -39.59
C ARG A 40 -16.09 -8.64 -38.73
N GLY A 41 -16.20 -7.64 -37.86
CA GLY A 41 -17.36 -7.40 -37.00
C GLY A 41 -17.44 -8.26 -35.73
N TYR A 42 -16.47 -9.15 -35.47
CA TYR A 42 -16.44 -9.97 -34.26
C TYR A 42 -16.03 -9.17 -33.03
N LYS A 43 -16.68 -9.45 -31.89
CA LYS A 43 -16.32 -8.91 -30.57
C LYS A 43 -14.93 -9.43 -30.16
N VAL A 44 -14.02 -8.50 -29.92
CA VAL A 44 -12.66 -8.77 -29.45
C VAL A 44 -12.40 -8.02 -28.16
N VAL A 45 -11.55 -8.60 -27.32
CA VAL A 45 -11.17 -8.03 -26.02
C VAL A 45 -9.79 -7.42 -26.20
N LEU A 46 -9.64 -6.15 -25.79
CA LEU A 46 -8.33 -5.50 -25.75
C LEU A 46 -7.43 -6.17 -24.72
N ARG A 47 -6.11 -6.08 -24.89
CA ARG A 47 -5.14 -6.67 -23.95
C ARG A 47 -5.36 -6.21 -22.50
N SER A 48 -5.75 -4.96 -22.27
CA SER A 48 -6.13 -4.45 -20.94
C SER A 48 -7.34 -5.19 -20.34
N GLY A 49 -8.33 -5.53 -21.17
CA GLY A 49 -9.45 -6.39 -20.77
C GLY A 49 -9.03 -7.83 -20.46
N VAL A 50 -8.01 -8.35 -21.15
CA VAL A 50 -7.44 -9.68 -20.88
C VAL A 50 -6.72 -9.73 -19.52
N LEU A 51 -5.99 -8.67 -19.17
CA LEU A 51 -5.38 -8.53 -17.84
C LEU A 51 -6.44 -8.53 -16.74
N GLN A 52 -7.52 -7.76 -16.92
CA GLN A 52 -8.61 -7.73 -15.96
C GLN A 52 -9.34 -9.08 -15.85
N LEU A 53 -9.51 -9.79 -16.98
CA LEU A 53 -10.03 -11.16 -16.96
C LEU A 53 -9.12 -12.12 -16.19
N ALA A 54 -7.80 -12.03 -16.37
CA ALA A 54 -6.85 -12.88 -15.67
C ALA A 54 -6.83 -12.62 -14.17
N SER A 55 -6.94 -11.36 -13.76
CA SER A 55 -7.14 -10.98 -12.35
C SER A 55 -8.43 -11.55 -11.78
N ASN A 56 -9.57 -11.37 -12.48
CA ASN A 56 -10.88 -11.85 -12.04
C ASN A 56 -11.00 -13.38 -11.98
N LEU A 57 -10.26 -14.10 -12.84
CA LEU A 57 -10.23 -15.56 -12.90
C LEU A 57 -9.14 -16.17 -12.00
N GLY A 58 -8.34 -15.36 -11.31
CA GLY A 58 -7.26 -15.82 -10.43
C GLY A 58 -6.10 -16.50 -11.16
N ASN A 59 -5.89 -16.22 -12.46
CA ASN A 59 -4.86 -16.87 -13.25
C ASN A 59 -3.53 -16.09 -13.20
N GLN A 60 -2.83 -16.23 -12.06
CA GLN A 60 -1.54 -15.56 -11.79
C GLN A 60 -0.46 -15.86 -12.85
N ARG A 61 -0.39 -17.10 -13.34
CA ARG A 61 0.60 -17.50 -14.37
C ARG A 61 0.43 -16.74 -15.69
N LEU A 62 -0.80 -16.40 -16.06
CA LEU A 62 -1.07 -15.57 -17.23
C LEU A 62 -0.80 -14.09 -16.98
N LEU A 63 -1.06 -13.59 -15.77
CA LEU A 63 -0.71 -12.22 -15.37
C LEU A 63 0.81 -12.02 -15.43
N ASP A 64 1.59 -12.93 -14.84
CA ASP A 64 3.05 -12.87 -14.84
C ASP A 64 3.61 -12.84 -16.27
N ARG A 65 3.10 -13.74 -17.13
CA ARG A 65 3.48 -13.78 -18.55
C ARG A 65 3.13 -12.48 -19.27
N LEU A 66 1.95 -11.90 -19.02
CA LEU A 66 1.52 -10.68 -19.69
C LEU A 66 2.30 -9.45 -19.23
N HIS A 67 2.73 -9.41 -17.96
CA HIS A 67 3.57 -8.36 -17.37
C HIS A 67 5.04 -8.46 -17.80
N GLU A 68 5.59 -9.67 -17.95
CA GLU A 68 6.98 -9.87 -18.43
C GLU A 68 7.19 -9.22 -19.81
N TYR A 69 6.19 -9.28 -20.68
CA TYR A 69 6.20 -8.60 -21.97
C TYR A 69 6.13 -7.06 -21.89
N GLU A 70 5.61 -6.47 -20.80
CA GLU A 70 5.56 -5.01 -20.61
C GLU A 70 6.97 -4.46 -20.34
N GLN A 71 7.75 -5.15 -19.51
CA GLN A 71 9.13 -4.74 -19.19
C GLN A 71 10.07 -4.75 -20.40
N ASP A 72 9.88 -5.67 -21.34
CA ASP A 72 10.73 -5.80 -22.53
C ASP A 72 10.35 -4.82 -23.66
N ASN A 73 9.08 -4.46 -23.80
CA ASN A 73 8.63 -3.51 -24.83
C ASN A 73 8.92 -2.06 -24.42
N ASP A 74 8.83 -1.72 -23.13
CA ASP A 74 9.15 -0.36 -22.64
C ASP A 74 10.60 0.05 -22.93
N LYS A 75 11.53 -0.91 -23.04
CA LYS A 75 12.96 -0.64 -23.28
C LYS A 75 13.33 -0.46 -24.75
N ASN A 76 12.53 -0.97 -25.70
CA ASN A 76 12.99 -1.16 -27.08
C ASN A 76 12.15 -0.48 -28.18
N VAL A 77 11.16 0.35 -27.81
CA VAL A 77 10.43 1.17 -28.77
C VAL A 77 11.26 2.40 -29.13
N TYR A 78 12.15 2.28 -30.13
CA TYR A 78 12.74 3.44 -30.80
C TYR A 78 11.90 3.76 -32.03
N ILE A 79 11.04 4.76 -31.93
CA ILE A 79 10.20 5.20 -33.05
C ILE A 79 11.10 5.99 -34.00
N SER A 80 11.10 5.57 -35.28
CA SER A 80 11.95 6.12 -36.34
C SER A 80 12.02 7.65 -36.27
N SER A 81 13.24 8.17 -36.37
CA SER A 81 13.73 9.54 -36.14
C SER A 81 13.04 10.70 -36.88
N LYS A 82 11.90 10.47 -37.52
CA LYS A 82 11.07 11.50 -38.17
C LYS A 82 10.02 12.15 -37.25
N ASN A 83 9.74 11.58 -36.08
CA ASN A 83 8.79 12.15 -35.12
C ASN A 83 9.47 12.46 -33.78
N VAL A 84 10.28 13.53 -33.74
CA VAL A 84 10.98 14.02 -32.54
C VAL A 84 10.03 14.18 -31.35
N ILE A 85 8.82 14.69 -31.60
CA ILE A 85 7.77 14.90 -30.59
C ILE A 85 7.34 13.58 -29.93
N VAL A 86 7.28 12.49 -30.70
CA VAL A 86 6.85 11.19 -30.19
C VAL A 86 7.92 10.57 -29.29
N ASN A 87 9.20 10.76 -29.61
CA ASN A 87 10.30 10.29 -28.76
C ASN A 87 10.39 11.12 -27.46
N GLU A 88 10.19 12.44 -27.53
CA GLU A 88 10.11 13.27 -26.32
C GLU A 88 8.93 12.91 -25.41
N LEU A 89 7.77 12.58 -26.00
CA LEU A 89 6.62 12.10 -25.25
C LEU A 89 6.89 10.73 -24.62
N LEU A 90 7.58 9.83 -25.32
CA LEU A 90 7.95 8.52 -24.80
C LEU A 90 8.94 8.65 -23.63
N ASP A 91 9.92 9.53 -23.73
CA ASP A 91 10.88 9.78 -22.65
C ASP A 91 10.19 10.38 -21.41
N LYS A 92 9.25 11.31 -21.60
CA LYS A 92 8.41 11.82 -20.50
C LYS A 92 7.56 10.71 -19.87
N LEU A 93 6.98 9.83 -20.68
CA LEU A 93 6.18 8.71 -20.19
C LEU A 93 7.03 7.74 -19.37
N ARG A 94 8.29 7.53 -19.76
CA ARG A 94 9.25 6.70 -19.02
C ARG A 94 9.62 7.35 -17.69
N GLU A 95 9.94 8.65 -17.68
CA GLU A 95 10.23 9.41 -16.47
C GLU A 95 9.05 9.38 -15.48
N GLU A 96 7.82 9.55 -15.98
CA GLU A 96 6.61 9.46 -15.16
C GLU A 96 6.38 8.04 -14.62
N ASN A 97 6.63 7.00 -15.42
CA ASN A 97 6.56 5.62 -14.96
C ASN A 97 7.61 5.30 -13.88
N GLU A 98 8.84 5.79 -14.02
CA GLU A 98 9.88 5.62 -13.01
C GLU A 98 9.49 6.32 -11.70
N PHE A 99 8.99 7.56 -11.79
CA PHE A 99 8.50 8.29 -10.63
C PHE A 99 7.33 7.57 -9.93
N LEU A 100 6.37 7.03 -10.68
CA LEU A 100 5.26 6.26 -10.14
C LEU A 100 5.74 4.98 -9.43
N ARG A 101 6.74 4.29 -10.00
CA ARG A 101 7.34 3.09 -9.37
C ARG A 101 8.04 3.43 -8.06
N GLU A 102 8.77 4.53 -8.01
CA GLU A 102 9.41 5.01 -6.78
C GLU A 102 8.37 5.36 -5.71
N GLN A 103 7.31 6.09 -6.08
CA GLN A 103 6.22 6.42 -5.18
C GLN A 103 5.52 5.16 -4.63
N LEU A 104 5.35 4.14 -5.47
CA LEU A 104 4.72 2.87 -5.09
C LEU A 104 5.60 2.11 -4.10
N SER A 105 6.92 2.06 -4.33
CA SER A 105 7.90 1.49 -3.39
C SER A 105 7.86 2.18 -2.02
N LEU A 106 7.81 3.51 -1.99
CA LEU A 106 7.68 4.27 -0.73
C LEU A 106 6.36 3.98 -0.01
N LYS A 107 5.25 3.86 -0.75
CA LYS A 107 3.95 3.49 -0.19
C LYS A 107 3.96 2.07 0.38
N GLU A 108 4.58 1.12 -0.30
CA GLU A 108 4.74 -0.26 0.18
C GLU A 108 5.59 -0.31 1.46
N GLN A 109 6.68 0.44 1.51
CA GLN A 109 7.51 0.55 2.72
C GLN A 109 6.71 1.13 3.89
N ASN A 110 5.92 2.18 3.65
CA ASN A 110 5.06 2.77 4.67
C ASN A 110 3.98 1.78 5.15
N ASN A 111 3.31 1.08 4.24
CA ASN A 111 2.35 0.03 4.59
C ASN A 111 2.99 -1.08 5.45
N SER A 112 4.20 -1.51 5.11
CA SER A 112 4.96 -2.47 5.92
C SER A 112 5.24 -1.92 7.33
N ASN A 113 5.62 -0.65 7.45
CA ASN A 113 5.85 -0.03 8.76
C ASN A 113 4.57 0.10 9.58
N MET A 114 3.46 0.51 8.95
CA MET A 114 2.15 0.56 9.60
C MET A 114 1.70 -0.82 10.08
N GLN A 115 1.92 -1.87 9.28
CA GLN A 115 1.60 -3.24 9.69
C GLN A 115 2.41 -3.67 10.92
N LYS A 116 3.71 -3.36 10.97
CA LYS A 116 4.55 -3.65 12.14
C LYS A 116 4.07 -2.91 13.38
N LEU A 117 3.68 -1.64 13.24
CA LEU A 117 3.15 -0.84 14.36
C LEU A 117 1.82 -1.42 14.86
N LEU A 118 0.95 -1.84 13.94
CA LEU A 118 -0.32 -2.49 14.29
C LEU A 118 -0.07 -3.79 15.05
N ASP A 119 0.85 -4.63 14.59
CA ASP A 119 1.20 -5.89 15.26
C ASP A 119 1.75 -5.62 16.68
N GLN A 120 2.60 -4.61 16.85
CA GLN A 120 3.10 -4.18 18.16
C GLN A 120 1.97 -3.73 19.08
N GLN A 121 1.04 -2.91 18.57
CA GLN A 121 -0.11 -2.44 19.33
C GLN A 121 -1.01 -3.61 19.77
N GLN A 122 -1.23 -4.59 18.90
CA GLN A 122 -2.01 -5.79 19.23
C GLN A 122 -1.31 -6.62 20.33
N GLN A 123 0.02 -6.78 20.27
CA GLN A 123 0.77 -7.47 21.31
C GLN A 123 0.68 -6.76 22.67
N LEU A 124 0.87 -5.44 22.69
CA LEU A 124 0.76 -4.64 23.91
C LEU A 124 -0.66 -4.70 24.48
N HIS A 125 -1.69 -4.64 23.63
CA HIS A 125 -3.08 -4.75 24.06
C HIS A 125 -3.39 -6.13 24.68
N LEU A 126 -2.91 -7.22 24.06
CA LEU A 126 -3.03 -8.57 24.64
C LEU A 126 -2.33 -8.67 25.99
N GLN A 127 -1.12 -8.13 26.11
CA GLN A 127 -0.38 -8.14 27.37
C GLN A 127 -1.08 -7.32 28.46
N ALA A 128 -1.64 -6.15 28.11
CA ALA A 128 -2.43 -5.35 29.03
C ALA A 128 -3.68 -6.09 29.51
N ASN A 129 -4.44 -6.72 28.60
CA ASN A 129 -5.62 -7.49 28.96
C ASN A 129 -5.29 -8.68 29.86
N GLN A 130 -4.18 -9.39 29.61
CA GLN A 130 -3.73 -10.47 30.49
C GLN A 130 -3.38 -9.97 31.90
N ARG A 131 -2.74 -8.80 32.02
CA ARG A 131 -2.45 -8.18 33.32
C ARG A 131 -3.73 -7.77 34.03
N ILE A 132 -4.69 -7.19 33.31
CA ILE A 132 -6.01 -6.83 33.86
C ILE A 132 -6.72 -8.09 34.38
N GLU A 133 -6.79 -9.16 33.57
CA GLU A 133 -7.43 -10.41 33.99
C GLU A 133 -6.74 -11.02 35.22
N HIS A 134 -5.42 -10.94 35.30
CA HIS A 134 -4.67 -11.39 36.48
C HIS A 134 -4.99 -10.55 37.72
N LEU A 135 -5.06 -9.22 37.60
CA LEU A 135 -5.43 -8.32 38.70
C LEU A 135 -6.88 -8.53 39.14
N GLU A 136 -7.81 -8.68 38.21
CA GLU A 136 -9.21 -9.00 38.49
C GLU A 136 -9.34 -10.32 39.26
N LYS A 137 -8.58 -11.34 38.86
CA LYS A 137 -8.52 -12.61 39.61
C LYS A 137 -7.97 -12.43 41.01
N GLN A 138 -6.91 -11.64 41.20
CA GLN A 138 -6.37 -11.35 42.54
C GLN A 138 -7.40 -10.65 43.43
N LEU A 139 -8.06 -9.61 42.90
CA LEU A 139 -9.14 -8.88 43.57
C LEU A 139 -10.34 -9.78 43.92
N ALA A 140 -10.67 -10.74 43.05
CA ALA A 140 -11.79 -11.66 43.28
C ALA A 140 -11.48 -12.77 44.31
N ILE A 141 -10.20 -13.05 44.59
CA ILE A 141 -9.77 -14.11 45.52
C ILE A 141 -9.59 -13.59 46.95
N GLU A 142 -9.53 -12.28 47.19
CA GLU A 142 -9.51 -11.71 48.54
C GLU A 142 -10.93 -11.55 49.13
N PRO A 143 -11.37 -12.39 50.09
CA PRO A 143 -12.46 -12.01 50.97
C PRO A 143 -12.02 -10.85 51.87
N PRO A 144 -12.93 -10.00 52.39
CA PRO A 144 -12.57 -8.99 53.38
C PRO A 144 -12.03 -9.72 54.60
N LYS A 145 -10.72 -9.67 54.80
CA LYS A 145 -10.08 -10.24 55.98
C LYS A 145 -10.40 -9.33 57.15
N ASP A 146 -11.27 -9.80 58.03
CA ASP A 146 -11.38 -9.29 59.39
C ASP A 146 -10.01 -9.39 60.09
N GLU A 147 -9.53 -8.22 60.51
CA GLU A 147 -8.72 -7.94 61.71
C GLU A 147 -7.58 -8.93 62.02
N THR A 148 -6.40 -8.75 61.39
CA THR A 148 -5.04 -8.97 61.98
C THR A 148 -3.89 -8.80 60.96
N ALA A 149 -3.87 -7.72 60.16
CA ALA A 149 -2.81 -7.53 59.14
C ALA A 149 -2.22 -6.11 59.06
N ASP A 150 -2.12 -5.41 60.20
CA ASP A 150 -1.79 -3.96 60.24
C ASP A 150 -0.34 -3.55 59.91
N LYS A 151 0.47 -4.36 59.22
CA LYS A 151 1.84 -3.92 58.80
C LYS A 151 2.31 -4.41 57.45
N LYS A 152 1.97 -5.64 57.05
CA LYS A 152 2.37 -6.18 55.74
C LYS A 152 1.51 -5.63 54.60
N ASP A 153 0.25 -5.34 54.87
CA ASP A 153 -0.68 -4.85 53.85
C ASP A 153 -0.44 -3.35 53.58
N GLU A 154 -0.02 -2.57 54.59
CA GLU A 154 0.42 -1.17 54.38
C GLU A 154 1.69 -1.05 53.54
N GLU A 155 2.70 -1.90 53.79
CA GLU A 155 3.93 -1.96 52.98
C GLU A 155 3.64 -2.41 51.54
N ALA A 156 2.72 -3.35 51.35
CA ALA A 156 2.28 -3.78 50.02
C ALA A 156 1.52 -2.66 49.29
N ILE A 157 0.61 -1.96 49.97
CA ILE A 157 -0.13 -0.82 49.42
C ILE A 157 0.82 0.31 49.03
N GLN A 158 1.83 0.63 49.85
CA GLN A 158 2.85 1.62 49.53
C GLN A 158 3.71 1.19 48.33
N SER A 159 4.10 -0.08 48.25
CA SER A 159 4.83 -0.62 47.10
C SER A 159 4.02 -0.52 45.80
N TYR A 160 2.72 -0.83 45.85
CA TYR A 160 1.84 -0.68 44.69
C TYR A 160 1.62 0.78 44.30
N GLN A 161 1.51 1.69 45.27
CA GLN A 161 1.41 3.13 45.02
C GLN A 161 2.67 3.70 44.36
N GLU A 162 3.87 3.32 44.82
CA GLU A 162 5.13 3.69 44.16
C GLU A 162 5.20 3.15 42.72
N LYS A 163 4.76 1.90 42.51
CA LYS A 163 4.72 1.29 41.17
C LYS A 163 3.77 2.03 40.23
N ILE A 164 2.62 2.48 40.74
CA ILE A 164 1.64 3.27 39.98
C ILE A 164 2.23 4.62 39.61
N GLN A 165 2.89 5.32 40.55
CA GLN A 165 3.54 6.61 40.28
C GLN A 165 4.67 6.49 39.24
N GLU A 166 5.47 5.41 39.30
CA GLU A 166 6.51 5.14 38.31
C GLU A 166 5.90 4.91 36.91
N LEU A 167 4.79 4.16 36.83
CA LEU A 167 4.08 3.91 35.57
C LEU A 167 3.44 5.19 35.02
N GLU A 168 2.82 6.01 35.86
CA GLU A 168 2.26 7.31 35.46
C GLU A 168 3.34 8.23 34.88
N LYS A 169 4.54 8.21 35.47
CA LYS A 169 5.68 8.99 34.98
C LYS A 169 6.19 8.48 33.63
N GLN A 170 6.26 7.17 33.43
CA GLN A 170 6.59 6.59 32.12
C GLN A 170 5.56 6.96 31.05
N VAL A 171 4.27 6.88 31.38
CA VAL A 171 3.20 7.28 30.46
C VAL A 171 3.32 8.77 30.10
N ALA A 172 3.61 9.64 31.05
CA ALA A 172 3.81 11.06 30.79
C ALA A 172 5.05 11.34 29.91
N GLU A 173 6.13 10.58 30.08
CA GLU A 173 7.31 10.64 29.21
C GLU A 173 6.99 10.16 27.78
N ASP A 174 6.25 9.05 27.64
CA ASP A 174 5.83 8.52 26.34
C ASP A 174 4.86 9.48 25.62
N GLU A 175 3.93 10.11 26.34
CA GLU A 175 3.05 11.15 25.80
C GLU A 175 3.84 12.35 25.29
N LYS A 176 4.89 12.75 26.02
CA LYS A 176 5.76 13.86 25.62
C LYS A 176 6.58 13.50 24.39
N ILE A 177 7.14 12.29 24.33
CA ILE A 177 7.86 11.78 23.15
C ILE A 177 6.94 11.75 21.94
N ASN A 178 5.70 11.27 22.10
CA ASN A 178 4.72 11.26 21.02
C ASN A 178 4.36 12.66 20.54
N ALA A 179 4.22 13.63 21.45
CA ALA A 179 3.97 15.03 21.09
C ALA A 179 5.14 15.63 20.29
N GLU A 180 6.38 15.39 20.73
CA GLU A 180 7.59 15.82 20.02
C GLU A 180 7.68 15.20 18.62
N LEU A 181 7.36 13.91 18.48
CA LEU A 181 7.32 13.21 17.20
C LEU A 181 6.29 13.83 16.24
N TYR A 182 5.14 14.23 16.76
CA TYR A 182 4.07 14.86 15.99
C TYR A 182 4.47 16.26 15.49
N GLU A 183 5.12 17.05 16.33
CA GLU A 183 5.68 18.34 15.93
C GLU A 183 6.74 18.18 14.84
N GLU A 184 7.62 17.17 14.97
CA GLU A 184 8.68 16.91 14.01
C GLU A 184 8.11 16.46 12.66
N TYR A 185 7.07 15.62 12.67
CA TYR A 185 6.33 15.26 11.47
C TYR A 185 5.73 16.50 10.77
N GLU A 186 5.12 17.41 11.53
CA GLU A 186 4.59 18.66 10.98
C GLU A 186 5.71 19.53 10.36
N ARG A 187 6.87 19.61 11.00
CA ARG A 187 8.03 20.34 10.48
C ARG A 187 8.53 19.74 9.17
N LEU A 188 8.69 18.42 9.11
CA LEU A 188 9.11 17.71 7.89
C LEU A 188 8.10 17.89 6.76
N SER A 189 6.80 17.80 7.05
CA SER A 189 5.75 18.04 6.05
C SER A 189 5.80 19.46 5.47
N LYS A 190 6.07 20.46 6.32
CA LYS A 190 6.27 21.85 5.87
C LYS A 190 7.51 21.96 4.99
N LEU A 191 8.62 21.36 5.41
CA LEU A 191 9.87 21.36 4.66
C LEU A 191 9.71 20.71 3.27
N GLU A 192 9.00 19.59 3.20
CA GLU A 192 8.73 18.87 1.95
C GLU A 192 7.89 19.73 0.98
N LYS A 193 6.87 20.43 1.50
CA LYS A 193 6.08 21.39 0.71
C LYS A 193 6.93 22.53 0.19
N GLU A 194 7.82 23.09 1.02
CA GLU A 194 8.76 24.14 0.62
C GLU A 194 9.74 23.66 -0.45
N TRP A 195 10.28 22.45 -0.29
CA TRP A 195 11.22 21.87 -1.24
C TRP A 195 10.56 21.62 -2.60
N SER A 196 9.34 21.11 -2.59
CA SER A 196 8.51 20.93 -3.79
C SER A 196 8.20 22.27 -4.48
N GLN A 197 7.87 23.31 -3.72
CA GLN A 197 7.67 24.67 -4.25
C GLN A 197 8.96 25.27 -4.81
N GLN A 198 10.11 25.07 -4.17
CA GLN A 198 11.40 25.51 -4.71
C GLN A 198 11.78 24.75 -5.99
N ALA A 199 11.52 23.45 -6.06
CA ALA A 199 11.79 22.66 -7.25
C ALA A 199 10.94 23.13 -8.44
N THR A 200 9.66 23.41 -8.21
CA THR A 200 8.77 23.97 -9.25
C THR A 200 9.17 25.39 -9.65
N ASN A 201 9.53 26.26 -8.70
CA ASN A 201 10.05 27.60 -8.98
C ASN A 201 11.37 27.58 -9.76
N LYS A 202 12.31 26.68 -9.42
CA LYS A 202 13.58 26.52 -10.16
C LYS A 202 13.32 26.02 -11.58
N LYS A 203 12.40 25.06 -11.77
CA LYS A 203 11.97 24.60 -13.11
C LYS A 203 11.33 25.75 -13.90
N TRP A 204 10.49 26.56 -13.28
CA TRP A 204 9.89 27.77 -13.87
C TRP A 204 10.93 28.83 -14.27
N PHE A 205 11.92 29.11 -13.41
CA PHE A 205 13.01 30.04 -13.70
C PHE A 205 13.92 29.56 -14.84
N GLN A 206 14.22 28.26 -14.89
CA GLN A 206 15.00 27.67 -15.99
C GLN A 206 14.25 27.73 -17.32
N PHE A 207 12.92 27.57 -17.30
CA PHE A 207 12.06 27.73 -18.47
C PHE A 207 12.10 29.16 -19.02
N TRP A 208 12.05 30.18 -18.16
CA TRP A 208 12.11 31.59 -18.55
C TRP A 208 13.49 32.07 -19.04
N LYS A 209 14.58 31.44 -18.59
CA LYS A 209 15.95 31.84 -18.97
C LYS A 209 16.38 31.33 -20.36
N ARG A 210 15.55 30.47 -20.99
CA ARG A 210 15.86 29.76 -22.24
C ARG A 210 15.09 30.30 -23.46
N GLY A 211 14.32 31.38 -23.30
CA GLY A 211 13.70 32.17 -24.37
C GLY A 211 14.39 33.52 -24.51
#